data_AF-A0A060CA60-F1
#
_entry.id   AF-A0A060CA60-F1
#
_cell.length_a   1.000
_cell.length_b   1.000
_cell.length_c   1.000
_cell.angle_alpha   90.00
_cell.angle_beta   90.00
_cell.angle_gamma   90.00
#
_symmetry.space_group_name_H-M   'P 1'
#
loop_
_entity.id
_entity.type
_entity.pdbx_description
1 polymer ?
#
loop_
_entity_poly.entity_id
_entity_poly.type
_entity_poly.pdbx_seq_one_letter_code
_entity_poly.pdbx_strand_id
1 'polypeptide(L)'
;MLELDRKFNDRDEARYPYVFVNDVEFDDAFVQRVRGATRAPVLFGRVPESQWRAPDWIDMRRVNESMRAIAHLPHGGELSYRSMCRYYARFFQHHELLDGFEYAWRIEPGVRYRCEIARRRLSRHERQRLPPTAGTSSRTRSWRPSRGS
;
A
#
# COMPACT_ATOMS: atom_id res chain seq x y z
N MET A 1 -3.59 -10.04 -6.22
CA MET A 1 -3.23 -10.55 -4.87
C MET A 1 -3.24 -12.07 -4.80
N LEU A 2 -4.39 -12.74 -4.90
CA LEU A 2 -4.51 -14.21 -4.72
C LEU A 2 -3.51 -15.03 -5.53
N GLU A 3 -3.30 -14.68 -6.81
CA GLU A 3 -2.31 -15.38 -7.63
C GLU A 3 -0.89 -15.24 -7.09
N LEU A 4 -0.46 -14.02 -6.74
CA LEU A 4 0.86 -13.80 -6.14
C LEU A 4 0.98 -14.52 -4.81
N ASP A 5 -0.05 -14.50 -3.98
CA ASP A 5 -0.04 -15.17 -2.68
C ASP A 5 0.22 -16.67 -2.88
N ARG A 6 -0.56 -17.34 -3.74
CA ARG A 6 -0.38 -18.76 -4.04
C ARG A 6 0.96 -19.09 -4.71
N LYS A 7 1.44 -18.23 -5.62
CA LYS A 7 2.66 -18.50 -6.42
C LYS A 7 3.96 -18.15 -5.69
N PHE A 8 3.88 -17.29 -4.67
CA PHE A 8 5.07 -16.76 -4.00
C PHE A 8 4.94 -16.66 -2.48
N ASN A 9 3.85 -16.06 -1.96
CA ASN A 9 3.84 -15.55 -0.59
C ASN A 9 3.23 -16.49 0.46
N ASP A 10 2.36 -17.42 0.07
CA ASP A 10 1.76 -18.41 0.95
C ASP A 10 2.68 -19.63 1.10
N ARG A 11 3.79 -19.41 1.81
CA ARG A 11 4.81 -20.43 2.11
C ARG A 11 4.97 -20.56 3.62
N ASP A 12 5.34 -21.74 4.10
CA ASP A 12 5.40 -22.02 5.54
C ASP A 12 6.63 -21.39 6.21
N GLU A 13 7.69 -21.08 5.47
CA GLU A 13 8.92 -20.53 6.01
C GLU A 13 8.83 -19.05 6.42
N ALA A 14 8.03 -18.27 5.68
CA ALA A 14 7.79 -16.84 5.93
C ALA A 14 6.69 -16.28 5.01
N ARG A 15 5.83 -15.41 5.56
CA ARG A 15 4.85 -14.63 4.79
C ARG A 15 5.16 -13.15 4.94
N TYR A 16 5.34 -12.46 3.81
CA TYR A 16 5.55 -11.02 3.80
C TYR A 16 4.20 -10.31 3.93
N PRO A 17 4.10 -9.22 4.70
CA PRO A 17 2.85 -8.51 4.87
C PRO A 17 2.41 -7.85 3.56
N TYR A 18 1.09 -7.82 3.33
CA TYR A 18 0.49 -6.96 2.31
C TYR A 18 0.11 -5.62 2.92
N VAL A 19 0.47 -4.53 2.25
CA VAL A 19 0.10 -3.17 2.65
C VAL A 19 -0.81 -2.59 1.57
N PHE A 20 -2.04 -2.26 1.95
CA PHE A 20 -3.00 -1.59 1.10
C PHE A 20 -3.10 -0.12 1.53
N VAL A 21 -2.89 0.78 0.57
CA VAL A 21 -3.03 2.22 0.77
C VAL A 21 -4.04 2.78 -0.20
N ASN A 22 -4.86 3.72 0.25
CA ASN A 22 -5.88 4.38 -0.56
C ASN A 22 -6.04 5.84 -0.12
N ASP A 23 -6.53 6.71 -0.99
CA ASP A 23 -6.75 8.13 -0.65
C ASP A 23 -8.01 8.35 0.22
N VAL A 24 -8.93 7.40 0.16
CA VAL A 24 -10.13 7.30 1.02
C VAL A 24 -10.09 6.03 1.87
N GLU A 25 -10.93 5.98 2.90
CA GLU A 25 -11.08 4.79 3.74
C GLU A 25 -11.51 3.57 2.92
N PHE A 26 -11.03 2.39 3.30
CA PHE A 26 -11.48 1.14 2.71
C PHE A 26 -12.82 0.71 3.33
N ASP A 27 -13.72 0.22 2.49
CA ASP A 27 -14.97 -0.38 2.98
C ASP A 27 -14.69 -1.62 3.83
N ASP A 28 -15.48 -1.81 4.90
CA ASP A 28 -15.35 -2.99 5.77
C ASP A 28 -15.44 -4.31 4.98
N ALA A 29 -16.33 -4.37 3.99
CA ALA A 29 -16.49 -5.54 3.14
C ALA A 29 -15.22 -5.86 2.32
N PHE A 30 -14.48 -4.83 1.89
CA PHE A 30 -13.21 -4.98 1.20
C PHE A 30 -12.13 -5.49 2.17
N VAL A 31 -12.02 -4.86 3.33
CA VAL A 31 -11.06 -5.23 4.39
C VAL A 31 -11.24 -6.70 4.79
N GLN A 32 -12.48 -7.13 5.04
CA GLN A 32 -12.77 -8.51 5.43
C GLN A 32 -12.44 -9.50 4.32
N ARG A 33 -12.77 -9.18 3.07
CA ARG A 33 -12.48 -10.05 1.92
C ARG A 33 -10.98 -10.26 1.72
N VAL A 34 -10.19 -9.19 1.84
CA VAL A 34 -8.73 -9.25 1.69
C VAL A 34 -8.09 -10.02 2.86
N ARG A 35 -8.54 -9.79 4.10
CA ARG A 35 -8.05 -10.54 5.28
C ARG A 35 -8.37 -12.03 5.19
N GLY A 36 -9.54 -12.40 4.66
CA GLY A 36 -9.91 -13.81 4.44
C GLY A 36 -9.20 -14.47 3.25
N ALA A 37 -8.55 -13.69 2.38
CA ALA A 37 -7.93 -14.17 1.15
C ALA A 37 -6.49 -14.67 1.31
N THR A 38 -5.83 -14.39 2.44
CA THR A 38 -4.43 -14.76 2.69
C THR A 38 -4.19 -15.08 4.16
N ARG A 39 -3.15 -15.87 4.42
CA ARG A 39 -2.62 -16.10 5.78
C ARG A 39 -1.52 -15.09 6.15
N ALA A 40 -1.08 -14.27 5.21
CA ALA A 40 -0.11 -13.22 5.46
C ALA A 40 -0.74 -12.07 6.28
N PRO A 41 0.03 -11.35 7.11
CA PRO A 41 -0.48 -10.13 7.72
C PRO A 41 -0.91 -9.12 6.65
N VAL A 42 -2.03 -8.43 6.90
CA VAL A 42 -2.53 -7.39 5.99
C VAL A 42 -2.73 -6.09 6.76
N LEU A 43 -2.09 -5.04 6.27
CA LEU A 43 -2.18 -3.68 6.79
C LEU A 43 -2.98 -2.82 5.81
N PHE A 44 -3.81 -1.94 6.36
CA PHE A 44 -4.59 -0.95 5.60
C PHE A 44 -4.24 0.43 6.14
N GLY A 45 -3.99 1.37 5.24
CA GLY A 45 -3.68 2.75 5.59
C GLY A 45 -4.30 3.71 4.60
N ARG A 46 -4.44 4.95 5.05
CA ARG A 46 -4.91 6.05 4.21
C ARG A 46 -3.74 6.95 3.85
N VAL A 47 -3.65 7.31 2.58
CA VAL A 47 -2.66 8.27 2.10
C VAL A 47 -2.93 9.61 2.77
N PRO A 48 -1.94 10.22 3.44
CA PRO A 48 -2.09 11.55 4.01
C PRO A 48 -2.52 12.56 2.94
N GLU A 49 -3.51 13.39 3.28
CA GLU A 49 -4.11 14.32 2.32
C GLU A 49 -3.08 15.27 1.69
N SER A 50 -2.08 15.71 2.45
CA SER A 50 -0.97 16.56 1.97
C SER A 50 -0.08 15.87 0.91
N GLN A 51 -0.06 14.54 0.89
CA GLN A 51 0.66 13.73 -0.08
C GLN A 51 -0.17 13.38 -1.32
N TRP A 52 -1.49 13.54 -1.26
CA TRP A 52 -2.41 13.25 -2.37
C TRP A 52 -2.90 14.51 -3.10
N ARG A 53 -3.27 15.56 -2.35
CA ARG A 53 -3.76 16.82 -2.90
C ARG A 53 -2.65 17.58 -3.62
N ALA A 54 -3.07 18.33 -4.64
CA ALA A 54 -2.19 19.29 -5.29
C ALA A 54 -1.74 20.33 -4.25
N PRO A 55 -0.43 20.65 -4.17
CA PRO A 55 0.05 21.72 -3.30
C PRO A 55 -0.52 23.09 -3.67
N ASP A 56 -0.59 24.00 -2.70
CA ASP A 56 -1.23 25.32 -2.87
C ASP A 56 -0.58 26.21 -3.94
N TRP A 57 0.70 25.99 -4.26
CA TRP A 57 1.40 26.73 -5.31
C TRP A 57 1.08 26.23 -6.74
N ILE A 58 0.27 25.19 -6.89
CA ILE A 58 -0.17 24.69 -8.19
C ILE A 58 -1.43 25.42 -8.64
N ASP A 59 -1.36 26.10 -9.79
CA ASP A 59 -2.53 26.72 -10.41
C ASP A 59 -3.49 25.65 -10.95
N MET A 60 -4.55 25.39 -10.18
CA MET A 60 -5.57 24.42 -10.53
C MET A 60 -6.39 24.80 -11.77
N ARG A 61 -6.50 26.09 -12.12
CA ARG A 61 -7.16 26.52 -13.36
C ARG A 61 -6.33 26.04 -14.56
N ARG A 62 -5.02 26.27 -14.55
CA ARG A 62 -4.11 25.82 -15.60
C ARG A 62 -4.05 24.29 -15.69
N VAL A 63 -4.08 23.60 -14.55
CA VAL A 63 -4.15 22.12 -14.51
C VAL A 63 -5.43 21.64 -15.20
N ASN A 64 -6.58 22.22 -14.87
CA ASN A 64 -7.87 21.86 -15.46
C ASN A 64 -7.93 22.13 -16.97
N GLU A 65 -7.43 23.27 -17.43
CA GLU A 65 -7.32 23.59 -18.86
C GLU A 65 -6.45 22.57 -19.60
N SER A 66 -5.29 22.24 -19.02
CA SER A 66 -4.37 21.27 -19.61
C SER A 66 -4.96 19.86 -19.64
N MET A 67 -5.70 19.45 -18.59
CA MET A 67 -6.41 18.16 -18.55
C MET A 67 -7.49 18.06 -19.63
N ARG A 68 -8.27 19.12 -19.84
CA ARG A 68 -9.27 19.17 -20.92
C ARG A 68 -8.65 19.00 -22.29
N ALA A 69 -7.51 19.66 -22.54
CA ALA A 69 -6.80 19.58 -23.82
C ALA A 69 -6.32 18.15 -24.15
N ILE A 70 -5.95 17.36 -23.15
CA ILE A 70 -5.46 15.98 -23.33
C ILE A 70 -6.46 14.90 -22.94
N ALA A 71 -7.74 15.25 -22.72
CA ALA A 71 -8.75 14.30 -22.25
C ALA A 71 -9.03 13.14 -23.22
N HIS A 72 -8.62 13.28 -24.48
CA HIS A 72 -8.69 12.23 -25.49
C HIS A 72 -7.65 11.10 -25.29
N LEU A 73 -6.65 11.31 -24.43
CA LEU A 73 -5.67 10.29 -24.06
C LEU A 73 -6.15 9.51 -22.81
N PRO A 74 -5.76 8.23 -22.66
CA PRO A 74 -6.07 7.46 -21.46
C PRO A 74 -5.66 8.21 -20.19
N HIS A 75 -6.59 8.38 -19.26
CA HIS A 75 -6.43 9.11 -18.00
C HIS A 75 -6.04 10.59 -18.13
N GLY A 76 -6.04 11.18 -19.33
CA GLY A 76 -5.56 12.54 -19.56
C GLY A 76 -6.36 13.61 -18.80
N GLY A 77 -7.66 13.35 -18.60
CA GLY A 77 -8.60 14.21 -17.89
C GLY A 77 -8.72 13.95 -16.38
N GLU A 78 -7.98 12.98 -15.83
CA GLU A 78 -8.20 12.49 -14.47
C GLU A 78 -7.22 13.11 -13.46
N LEU A 79 -7.75 13.96 -12.57
CA LEU A 79 -6.94 14.56 -11.49
C LEU A 79 -6.42 13.50 -10.52
N SER A 80 -7.26 12.52 -10.17
CA SER A 80 -6.89 11.39 -9.29
C SER A 80 -5.72 10.58 -9.86
N TYR A 81 -5.68 10.38 -11.18
CA TYR A 81 -4.56 9.70 -11.83
C TYR A 81 -3.26 10.48 -11.68
N ARG A 82 -3.29 11.81 -11.80
CA ARG A 82 -2.11 12.65 -11.56
C ARG A 82 -1.68 12.68 -10.10
N SER A 83 -2.64 12.71 -9.17
CA SER A 83 -2.38 12.56 -7.73
C SER A 83 -1.72 11.22 -7.43
N MET A 84 -2.20 10.12 -8.02
CA MET A 84 -1.59 8.80 -7.93
C MET A 84 -0.16 8.79 -8.47
N CYS A 85 0.09 9.36 -9.65
CA CYS A 85 1.44 9.49 -10.19
C CYS A 85 2.37 10.26 -9.25
N ARG A 86 1.92 11.39 -8.68
CA ARG A 86 2.69 12.18 -7.71
C ARG A 86 2.97 11.38 -6.43
N TYR A 87 1.98 10.66 -5.92
CA TYR A 87 2.12 9.84 -4.72
C TYR A 87 3.19 8.75 -4.91
N TYR A 88 3.13 7.99 -6.00
CA TYR A 88 4.12 6.95 -6.27
C TYR A 88 5.48 7.46 -6.75
N ALA A 89 5.57 8.69 -7.27
CA ALA A 89 6.84 9.29 -7.64
C ALA A 89 7.67 9.76 -6.44
N ARG A 90 7.05 10.01 -5.27
CA ARG A 90 7.75 10.60 -4.11
C ARG A 90 7.35 10.04 -2.75
N PHE A 91 6.06 9.82 -2.52
CA PHE A 91 5.53 9.71 -1.16
C PHE A 91 5.34 8.29 -0.67
N PHE A 92 5.06 7.33 -1.56
CA PHE A 92 4.71 5.97 -1.13
C PHE A 92 5.75 5.33 -0.19
N GLN A 93 7.04 5.54 -0.46
CA GLN A 93 8.16 5.02 0.34
C GLN A 93 8.25 5.64 1.75
N HIS A 94 7.55 6.74 2.00
CA HIS A 94 7.49 7.45 3.28
C HIS A 94 6.15 7.24 3.99
N HIS A 95 5.33 6.30 3.51
CA HIS A 95 4.08 5.96 4.19
C HIS A 95 4.40 5.25 5.51
N GLU A 96 3.73 5.63 6.61
CA GLU A 96 4.02 5.13 7.97
C GLU A 96 3.98 3.60 8.07
N LEU A 97 3.09 2.95 7.31
CA LEU A 97 3.00 1.47 7.25
C LEU A 97 4.22 0.80 6.60
N LEU A 98 5.08 1.55 5.93
CA LEU A 98 6.34 1.09 5.38
C LEU A 98 7.53 1.44 6.29
N ASP A 99 7.30 2.06 7.46
CA ASP A 99 8.36 2.33 8.42
C ASP A 99 9.00 1.02 8.90
N GLY A 100 10.33 0.95 8.80
CA GLY A 100 11.11 -0.24 9.12
C GLY A 100 11.19 -1.29 8.02
N PHE A 101 10.58 -1.05 6.85
CA PHE A 101 10.78 -1.88 5.67
C PHE A 101 11.87 -1.30 4.76
N GLU A 102 12.82 -2.14 4.37
CA GLU A 102 13.88 -1.78 3.42
C GLU A 102 13.45 -2.04 1.96
N TYR A 103 12.56 -3.02 1.76
CA TYR A 103 12.11 -3.45 0.45
C TYR A 103 10.58 -3.46 0.37
N ALA A 104 10.05 -2.93 -0.74
CA ALA A 104 8.64 -3.00 -1.07
C ALA A 104 8.47 -3.58 -2.48
N TRP A 105 7.47 -4.45 -2.65
CA TRP A 105 7.03 -4.91 -3.97
C TRP A 105 5.67 -4.31 -4.29
N ARG A 106 5.66 -3.30 -5.17
CA ARG A 106 4.42 -2.69 -5.68
C ARG A 106 3.66 -3.68 -6.57
N ILE A 107 2.38 -3.86 -6.29
CA ILE A 107 1.49 -4.77 -7.02
C ILE A 107 0.24 -3.99 -7.40
N GLU A 108 -0.14 -4.05 -8.68
CA GLU A 108 -1.35 -3.39 -9.20
C GLU A 108 -2.51 -4.40 -9.34
N PRO A 109 -3.78 -3.95 -9.28
CA PRO A 109 -4.91 -4.78 -9.66
C PRO A 109 -4.83 -5.17 -11.16
N GLY A 110 -5.43 -6.31 -11.51
CA GLY A 110 -5.51 -6.78 -12.90
C GLY A 110 -4.25 -7.48 -13.44
N VAL A 111 -3.13 -7.49 -12.71
CA VAL A 111 -1.92 -8.22 -13.11
C VAL A 111 -2.08 -9.73 -12.91
N ARG A 112 -1.36 -10.53 -13.72
CA ARG A 112 -1.34 -12.00 -13.66
C ARG A 112 0.05 -12.55 -13.37
N TYR A 113 0.13 -13.54 -12.47
CA TYR A 113 1.37 -14.24 -12.13
C TYR A 113 1.29 -15.68 -12.64
N ARG A 114 1.90 -15.92 -13.81
CA ARG A 114 1.76 -17.19 -14.53
C ARG A 114 2.60 -18.34 -13.96
N CYS A 115 3.75 -18.01 -13.39
CA CYS A 115 4.73 -18.98 -12.91
C CYS A 115 4.81 -18.97 -11.39
N GLU A 116 5.25 -20.09 -10.81
CA GLU A 116 5.74 -20.08 -9.43
C GLU A 116 7.02 -19.26 -9.34
N ILE A 117 7.13 -18.47 -8.27
CA ILE A 117 8.28 -17.60 -8.05
C ILE A 117 9.13 -18.26 -6.98
N ALA A 118 10.26 -18.82 -7.40
CA ALA A 118 11.19 -19.47 -6.51
C ALA A 118 11.73 -18.46 -5.48
N ARG A 119 11.69 -18.83 -4.20
CA ARG A 119 12.39 -18.09 -3.15
C ARG A 119 13.74 -18.72 -2.91
N ARG A 120 14.77 -17.88 -2.77
CA ARG A 120 15.96 -18.29 -2.05
C ARG A 120 15.53 -18.62 -0.63
N ARG A 121 15.90 -19.79 -0.12
CA ARG A 121 15.67 -20.15 1.29
C ARG A 121 16.33 -19.07 2.15
N LEU A 122 15.53 -18.28 2.85
CA LEU A 122 16.05 -17.32 3.81
C LEU A 122 16.85 -18.09 4.86
N SER A 123 18.01 -17.57 5.25
CA SER A 123 18.73 -18.04 6.41
C SER A 123 17.89 -17.84 7.67
N ARG A 124 18.22 -18.55 8.76
CA ARG A 124 17.53 -18.39 10.04
C ARG A 124 17.63 -16.95 10.56
N HIS A 125 18.75 -16.27 10.29
CA HIS A 125 18.98 -14.87 10.66
C HIS A 125 18.12 -13.88 9.86
N GLU A 126 17.94 -14.10 8.56
CA GLU A 126 17.07 -13.23 7.74
C GLU A 126 15.59 -13.38 8.14
N ARG A 127 15.14 -14.60 8.47
CA ARG A 127 13.77 -14.83 8.98
C ARG A 127 13.46 -14.05 10.26
N GLN A 128 14.44 -13.88 11.14
CA GLN A 128 14.27 -13.15 12.41
C GLN A 128 14.25 -11.63 12.24
N ARG A 129 14.72 -11.12 11.09
CA ARG A 129 14.70 -9.69 10.75
C ARG A 129 13.43 -9.26 10.03
N LEU A 130 12.60 -10.21 9.60
CA LEU A 130 11.26 -9.87 9.12
C LEU A 130 10.50 -9.25 10.28
N PRO A 131 9.75 -8.15 10.04
CA PRO A 131 8.93 -7.58 11.09
C PRO A 131 8.01 -8.67 11.65
N PRO A 132 7.84 -8.73 12.97
CA PRO A 132 7.03 -9.76 13.58
C PRO A 132 5.66 -9.75 12.91
N THR A 133 5.19 -10.92 12.49
CA THR A 133 3.82 -11.09 12.02
C THR A 133 2.90 -10.47 13.05
N ALA A 134 2.09 -9.49 12.66
CA ALA A 134 1.07 -8.88 13.50
C ALA A 134 0.13 -10.00 14.01
N GLY A 135 0.44 -10.56 15.18
CA GLY A 135 -0.17 -11.80 15.66
C GLY A 135 0.43 -12.36 16.95
N THR A 136 1.67 -12.03 17.30
CA THR A 136 2.27 -12.44 18.59
C THR A 136 3.12 -11.34 19.20
N SER A 137 2.47 -10.27 19.66
CA SER A 137 3.02 -9.42 20.72
C SER A 137 1.87 -8.83 21.50
N SER A 138 1.70 -9.32 22.72
CA SER A 138 0.87 -8.78 23.78
C SER A 138 1.39 -7.41 24.20
N ARG A 139 1.20 -6.39 23.36
CA ARG A 139 1.34 -4.98 23.73
C ARG A 139 0.42 -4.16 22.86
N THR A 140 -0.85 -4.18 23.20
CA THR A 140 -1.79 -3.11 22.84
C THR A 140 -1.21 -1.78 23.33
N ARG A 141 -0.64 -0.98 22.43
CA ARG A 141 -0.57 0.47 22.69
C ARG A 141 -2.00 0.97 22.58
N SER A 142 -2.69 1.01 23.71
CA SER A 142 -3.94 1.74 23.86
C SER A 142 -3.66 3.19 23.49
N TRP A 143 -4.25 3.66 22.39
CA TRP A 143 -4.35 5.08 22.11
C TRP A 143 -5.23 5.71 23.19
N ARG A 144 -4.64 6.56 24.04
CA ARG A 144 -5.37 7.45 24.94
C ARG A 144 -5.32 8.84 24.31
N PRO A 145 -6.45 9.51 24.08
CA PRO A 145 -6.43 10.92 23.74
C PRO A 145 -5.88 11.69 24.95
N SER A 146 -4.88 12.52 24.72
CA SER A 146 -4.36 13.47 25.71
C SER A 146 -5.49 14.40 26.14
N ARG A 147 -5.91 14.27 27.39
CA ARG A 147 -6.72 15.27 28.09
C ARG A 147 -5.80 16.27 28.77
N GLY A 148 -6.19 17.55 28.70
CA GLY A 148 -5.68 18.66 29.52
C GLY A 148 -4.58 19.44 28.82
N SER A 149 -4.61 20.77 28.81
CA SER A 149 -5.19 21.71 29.79
C SER A 149 -5.55 23.05 29.13
#